data_AF-A0A839UU31-F1
#
_entry.id   AF-A0A839UU31-F1
#
_cell.length_a   1.000
_cell.length_b   1.000
_cell.length_c   1.000
_cell.angle_alpha   90.00
_cell.angle_beta   90.00
_cell.angle_gamma   90.00
#
_symmetry.space_group_name_H-M   'P 1'
#
loop_
_entity.id
_entity.type
_entity.pdbx_description
1 polymer ?
#
loop_
_entity_poly.entity_id
_entity_poly.type
_entity_poly.pdbx_seq_one_letter_code
_entity_poly.pdbx_strand_id
1 'polypeptide(L)'
;MGSTDLIRELKKAGWVEVRVRGSHHIVRHPDHAHPITVPPRRRISARVWSPQSQAGRIEPSPAEDTEMRYPIMIEVGDDDTAFGVAVPDLPGCFSAGDTLDDAVTNVREAAALWIEDALDRGAAIPAPSRIDAVRTDPQWAGWVVGVVEVDPALFDSSAERVNITLPRKVLAARVTCR
;
A
#
# COMPACT_ATOMS: atom_id res chain seq x y z
N MET A 1 10.82 -17.58 9.17
CA MET A 1 10.28 -16.51 10.04
C MET A 1 8.92 -16.18 9.49
N GLY A 2 7.86 -16.49 10.22
CA GLY A 2 6.49 -16.22 9.78
C GLY A 2 6.09 -14.78 10.10
N SER A 3 4.97 -14.31 9.53
CA SER A 3 4.45 -12.96 9.84
C SER A 3 4.12 -12.78 11.32
N THR A 4 3.70 -13.85 12.00
CA THR A 4 3.44 -13.82 13.45
C THR A 4 4.71 -13.59 14.28
N ASP A 5 5.86 -14.11 13.81
CA ASP A 5 7.15 -13.87 14.46
C ASP A 5 7.63 -12.43 14.17
N LEU A 6 7.45 -11.97 12.93
CA LEU A 6 7.77 -10.61 12.52
C LEU A 6 6.95 -9.57 13.31
N ILE A 7 5.63 -9.77 13.44
CA ILE A 7 4.75 -8.91 14.23
C ILE A 7 5.16 -8.91 15.72
N ARG A 8 5.59 -10.06 16.27
CA ARG A 8 6.07 -10.14 17.65
C ARG A 8 7.40 -9.39 17.84
N GLU A 9 8.31 -9.47 16.87
CA GLU A 9 9.56 -8.71 16.89
C GLU A 9 9.32 -7.21 16.73
N LEU A 10 8.43 -6.80 15.83
CA LEU A 10 8.03 -5.41 15.64
C LEU A 10 7.41 -4.85 16.94
N LYS A 11 6.51 -5.59 17.60
CA LYS A 11 5.95 -5.19 18.90
C LYS A 11 7.01 -5.08 20.00
N LYS A 12 8.00 -5.97 20.03
CA LYS A 12 9.15 -5.87 20.96
C LYS A 12 10.03 -4.65 20.68
N ALA A 13 10.15 -4.27 19.42
CA ALA A 13 10.88 -3.09 18.98
C ALA A 13 10.08 -1.78 19.13
N GLY A 14 8.92 -1.80 19.80
CA GLY A 14 8.12 -0.60 20.09
C GLY A 14 7.07 -0.26 19.02
N TRP A 15 6.88 -1.11 18.01
CA TRP A 15 5.87 -0.88 16.98
C TRP A 15 4.47 -1.26 17.49
N VAL A 16 3.52 -0.34 17.34
CA VAL A 16 2.12 -0.52 17.72
C VAL A 16 1.30 -0.85 16.47
N GLU A 17 0.51 -1.91 16.55
CA GLU A 17 -0.43 -2.29 15.49
C GLU A 17 -1.62 -1.34 15.49
N VAL A 18 -1.94 -0.75 14.34
CA VAL A 18 -2.95 0.32 14.24
C VAL A 18 -4.20 -0.13 13.49
N ARG A 19 -4.04 -0.96 12.45
CA ARG A 19 -5.17 -1.45 11.65
C ARG A 19 -4.86 -2.81 11.03
N VAL A 20 -5.91 -3.62 10.86
CA VAL A 20 -5.86 -4.91 10.14
C VAL A 20 -7.02 -4.93 9.15
N ARG A 21 -6.73 -5.22 7.87
CA ARG A 21 -7.75 -5.48 6.84
C ARG A 21 -7.33 -6.72 6.07
N GLY A 22 -8.20 -7.72 6.06
CA GLY A 22 -7.86 -9.03 5.49
C GLY A 22 -6.66 -9.65 6.20
N SER A 23 -5.57 -9.81 5.45
CA SER A 23 -4.37 -10.53 5.87
C SER A 23 -3.15 -9.61 6.09
N HIS A 24 -3.30 -8.30 5.85
CA HIS A 24 -2.28 -7.27 6.05
C HIS A 24 -2.45 -6.53 7.38
N HIS A 25 -1.34 -6.33 8.08
CA HIS A 25 -1.28 -5.58 9.35
C HIS A 25 -0.54 -4.26 9.14
N ILE A 26 -1.11 -3.14 9.54
CA ILE A 26 -0.39 -1.86 9.57
C ILE A 26 0.19 -1.67 10.97
N VAL A 27 1.50 -1.49 11.05
CA VAL A 27 2.21 -1.18 12.29
C VAL A 27 2.88 0.19 12.21
N ARG A 28 2.93 0.90 13.34
CA ARG A 28 3.53 2.24 13.46
C ARG A 28 4.54 2.27 14.61
N HIS A 29 5.55 3.14 14.55
CA HIS A 29 6.50 3.35 15.65
C HIS A 29 6.68 4.85 15.92
N PRO A 30 6.81 5.29 17.18
CA PRO A 30 6.93 6.71 17.54
C PRO A 30 8.07 7.44 16.83
N ASP A 31 9.20 6.75 16.65
CA ASP A 31 10.41 7.31 16.03
C ASP A 31 10.47 7.13 14.50
N HIS A 32 9.41 6.62 13.86
CA HIS A 32 9.35 6.42 12.41
C HIS A 32 8.16 7.19 11.80
N ALA A 33 8.45 8.04 10.80
CA ALA A 33 7.46 8.93 10.20
C ALA A 33 6.36 8.20 9.40
N HIS A 34 6.66 7.02 8.87
CA HIS A 34 5.81 6.25 7.96
C HIS A 34 5.35 4.91 8.57
N PRO A 35 4.10 4.49 8.32
CA PRO A 35 3.61 3.17 8.71
C PRO A 35 4.31 2.08 7.89
N ILE A 36 4.44 0.89 8.46
CA ILE A 36 4.87 -0.30 7.73
C ILE A 36 3.65 -1.19 7.52
N THR A 37 3.38 -1.56 6.27
CA THR A 37 2.41 -2.60 5.95
C THR A 37 3.13 -3.94 6.05
N VAL A 38 2.73 -4.75 7.02
CA VAL A 38 3.23 -6.11 7.22
C VAL A 38 2.33 -7.06 6.43
N PRO A 39 2.88 -7.75 5.41
CA PRO A 39 2.11 -8.71 4.64
C PRO A 39 1.79 -9.97 5.44
N PRO A 40 0.79 -10.76 5.01
CA PRO A 40 0.58 -12.08 5.57
C PRO A 40 1.78 -13.01 5.31
N ARG A 41 1.88 -14.01 6.19
CA ARG A 41 2.95 -15.01 6.35
C ARG A 41 3.80 -15.28 5.09
N ARG A 42 5.06 -14.82 5.10
CA ARG A 42 6.30 -15.61 4.83
C ARG A 42 7.56 -14.74 4.92
N ARG A 43 8.73 -15.37 4.79
CA ARG A 43 10.05 -14.87 5.22
C ARG A 43 10.59 -13.81 4.24
N ILE A 44 10.80 -12.59 4.70
CA ILE A 44 11.28 -11.44 3.91
C ILE A 44 12.77 -11.21 4.23
N SER A 45 13.59 -10.85 3.22
CA SER A 45 15.03 -10.63 3.39
C SER A 45 15.34 -9.30 4.12
N ALA A 46 16.42 -9.24 4.89
CA ALA A 46 16.73 -8.14 5.83
C ALA A 46 17.29 -6.85 5.18
N ARG A 47 17.20 -6.66 3.86
CA ARG A 47 17.78 -5.52 3.12
C ARG A 47 16.88 -4.27 3.09
N VAL A 48 15.78 -4.29 3.85
CA VAL A 48 14.58 -3.43 3.75
C VAL A 48 14.76 -1.96 4.22
N TRP A 49 15.92 -1.51 4.68
CA TRP A 49 16.00 -0.21 5.38
C TRP A 49 17.17 0.71 4.98
N SER A 50 16.86 1.96 4.61
CA SER A 50 17.74 3.14 4.72
C SER A 50 16.93 4.46 4.73
N PRO A 51 17.33 5.53 5.47
CA PRO A 51 16.43 6.61 5.93
C PRO A 51 16.47 7.93 5.13
N GLN A 52 17.09 8.00 3.96
CA GLN A 52 17.36 9.28 3.31
C GLN A 52 17.07 9.24 1.82
N SER A 53 16.04 9.98 1.38
CA SER A 53 16.16 11.04 0.36
C SER A 53 14.80 11.42 -0.25
N GLN A 54 14.27 12.58 0.13
CA GLN A 54 13.29 13.33 -0.66
C GLN A 54 14.00 14.53 -1.31
N ALA A 55 13.67 14.86 -2.56
CA ALA A 55 13.10 16.16 -2.95
C ALA A 55 13.15 16.38 -4.49
N GLY A 56 11.99 16.70 -5.07
CA GLY A 56 11.86 17.29 -6.41
C GLY A 56 10.38 17.54 -6.74
N ARG A 57 9.98 18.81 -6.88
CA ARG A 57 8.59 19.27 -7.10
C ARG A 57 8.36 19.61 -8.59
N ILE A 58 7.34 19.03 -9.22
CA ILE A 58 6.78 19.49 -10.51
C ILE A 58 5.24 19.42 -10.40
N GLU A 59 4.56 20.51 -10.75
CA GLU A 59 3.10 20.71 -10.66
C GLU A 59 2.32 19.85 -11.70
N PRO A 60 1.19 19.20 -11.36
CA PRO A 60 0.39 18.44 -12.33
C PRO A 60 -0.74 19.26 -13.01
N SER A 61 -1.02 18.89 -14.27
CA SER A 61 -2.07 19.40 -15.19
C SER A 61 -3.47 18.80 -14.86
N PRO A 62 -4.60 19.48 -15.15
CA PRO A 62 -5.90 19.03 -14.68
C PRO A 62 -6.59 18.01 -15.60
N ALA A 63 -7.12 16.96 -14.95
CA ALA A 63 -8.22 16.08 -15.31
C ALA A 63 -8.15 15.30 -16.64
N GLU A 64 -7.77 14.02 -16.56
CA GLU A 64 -8.46 12.86 -17.16
C GLU A 64 -7.76 11.58 -16.65
N ASP A 65 -8.55 10.64 -16.11
CA ASP A 65 -8.13 9.44 -15.35
C ASP A 65 -7.32 9.73 -14.08
N THR A 66 -8.03 10.03 -12.98
CA THR A 66 -7.49 9.89 -11.63
C THR A 66 -7.32 8.41 -11.30
N GLU A 67 -6.49 7.67 -12.04
CA GLU A 67 -5.96 6.39 -11.60
C GLU A 67 -4.50 6.63 -11.23
N MET A 68 -4.17 6.45 -9.95
CA MET A 68 -2.79 6.56 -9.52
C MET A 68 -2.05 5.28 -9.88
N ARG A 69 -1.17 5.38 -10.88
CA ARG A 69 -0.35 4.27 -11.37
C ARG A 69 1.01 4.27 -10.70
N TYR A 70 1.17 3.47 -9.65
CA TYR A 70 2.44 3.38 -8.94
C TYR A 70 3.35 2.33 -9.58
N PRO A 71 4.62 2.66 -9.89
CA PRO A 71 5.61 1.67 -10.23
C PRO A 71 5.81 0.72 -9.04
N ILE A 72 5.85 -0.58 -9.33
CA ILE A 72 6.16 -1.62 -8.35
C ILE A 72 7.44 -2.35 -8.75
N MET A 73 8.18 -2.79 -7.76
CA MET A 73 9.38 -3.60 -7.95
C MET A 73 9.09 -5.00 -7.47
N ILE A 74 9.29 -5.97 -8.35
CA ILE A 74 8.98 -7.38 -8.14
C ILE A 74 10.29 -8.17 -8.07
N GLU A 75 10.54 -8.77 -6.91
CA GLU A 75 11.57 -9.78 -6.71
C GLU A 75 11.02 -11.12 -7.15
N VAL A 76 11.64 -11.72 -8.17
CA VAL A 76 11.28 -13.05 -8.64
C VAL A 76 11.71 -14.06 -7.57
N GLY A 77 10.74 -14.78 -7.02
CA GLY A 77 10.97 -15.89 -6.10
C GLY A 77 11.58 -17.11 -6.81
N ASP A 78 12.28 -17.95 -6.05
CA ASP A 78 12.72 -19.29 -6.43
C ASP A 78 11.77 -20.38 -5.86
N ASP A 79 12.06 -21.66 -6.06
CA ASP A 79 11.21 -22.78 -5.59
C ASP A 79 10.99 -22.77 -4.05
N ASP A 80 11.81 -22.04 -3.29
CA ASP A 80 11.73 -21.92 -1.83
C ASP A 80 11.31 -20.51 -1.35
N THR A 81 11.16 -19.53 -2.26
CA THR A 81 10.87 -18.14 -1.93
C THR A 81 9.68 -17.58 -2.70
N ALA A 82 8.81 -16.86 -1.99
CA ALA A 82 7.64 -16.21 -2.59
C ALA A 82 8.06 -14.99 -3.42
N PHE A 83 7.24 -14.60 -4.39
CA PHE A 83 7.41 -13.35 -5.13
C PHE A 83 7.25 -12.17 -4.18
N GLY A 84 8.31 -11.37 -4.01
CA GLY A 84 8.29 -10.16 -3.20
C GLY A 84 7.91 -8.95 -4.05
N VAL A 85 7.11 -8.04 -3.52
CA VAL A 85 6.73 -6.81 -4.23
C VAL A 85 6.85 -5.60 -3.31
N ALA A 86 7.46 -4.55 -3.81
CA ALA A 86 7.65 -3.28 -3.11
C ALA A 86 7.05 -2.14 -3.94
N VAL A 87 6.51 -1.12 -3.27
CA VAL A 87 6.08 0.13 -3.91
C VAL A 87 7.04 1.25 -3.51
N PRO A 88 7.98 1.66 -4.38
CA PRO A 88 9.04 2.60 -3.99
C PRO A 88 8.52 3.99 -3.62
N ASP A 89 7.39 4.40 -4.21
CA ASP A 89 6.75 5.69 -3.91
C ASP A 89 5.97 5.70 -2.59
N LEU A 90 5.63 4.51 -2.06
CA LEU A 90 4.91 4.35 -0.80
C LEU A 90 5.86 3.67 0.21
N PRO A 91 6.73 4.44 0.89
CA PRO A 91 7.75 3.87 1.77
C PRO A 91 7.11 3.05 2.88
N GLY A 92 7.56 1.80 3.04
CA GLY A 92 6.98 0.85 3.99
C GLY A 92 5.86 -0.02 3.42
N CYS A 93 5.46 0.19 2.16
CA CYS A 93 4.46 -0.63 1.47
C CYS A 93 5.12 -1.80 0.73
N PHE A 94 5.03 -2.98 1.34
CA PHE A 94 5.55 -4.23 0.80
C PHE A 94 4.49 -5.32 0.84
N SER A 95 4.57 -6.24 -0.11
CA SER A 95 3.72 -7.41 -0.19
C SER A 95 4.46 -8.61 -0.75
N ALA A 96 3.84 -9.78 -0.68
CA ALA A 96 4.38 -11.00 -1.29
C ALA A 96 3.24 -11.94 -1.72
N GLY A 97 3.54 -12.85 -2.65
CA GLY A 97 2.61 -13.87 -3.11
C GLY A 97 3.31 -15.13 -3.59
N ASP A 98 2.64 -16.28 -3.51
CA ASP A 98 3.18 -17.56 -3.99
C ASP A 98 3.27 -17.58 -5.53
N THR A 99 2.44 -16.77 -6.20
CA THR A 99 2.51 -16.50 -7.64
C THR A 99 2.70 -15.01 -7.90
N LEU A 100 3.13 -14.68 -9.12
CA LEU A 100 3.23 -13.29 -9.59
C LEU A 100 1.88 -12.55 -9.45
N ASP A 101 0.79 -13.18 -9.89
CA ASP A 101 -0.55 -12.59 -9.86
C ASP A 101 -1.03 -12.35 -8.42
N ASP A 102 -0.74 -13.29 -7.51
CA ASP A 102 -1.05 -13.12 -6.09
C ASP A 102 -0.26 -11.95 -5.50
N ALA A 103 1.02 -11.83 -5.84
CA ALA A 103 1.88 -10.79 -5.30
C ALA A 103 1.45 -9.39 -5.78
N VAL A 104 1.05 -9.28 -7.05
CA VAL A 104 0.48 -8.05 -7.64
C VAL A 104 -0.88 -7.71 -7.01
N THR A 105 -1.74 -8.71 -6.80
CA THR A 105 -3.03 -8.51 -6.14
C THR A 105 -2.83 -8.03 -4.70
N ASN A 106 -1.94 -8.70 -3.96
CA ASN A 106 -1.67 -8.37 -2.56
C ASN A 106 -1.00 -6.99 -2.42
N VAL A 107 -0.15 -6.56 -3.36
CA VAL A 107 0.46 -5.22 -3.29
C VAL A 107 -0.56 -4.12 -3.58
N ARG A 108 -1.56 -4.39 -4.43
CA ARG A 108 -2.66 -3.45 -4.68
C ARG A 108 -3.45 -3.17 -3.41
N GLU A 109 -3.78 -4.22 -2.66
CA GLU A 109 -4.45 -4.08 -1.35
C GLU A 109 -3.56 -3.35 -0.33
N ALA A 110 -2.27 -3.69 -0.29
CA ALA A 110 -1.30 -3.05 0.60
C ALA A 110 -1.15 -1.54 0.30
N ALA A 111 -1.13 -1.15 -0.97
CA ALA A 111 -1.02 0.24 -1.40
C ALA A 111 -2.29 1.04 -1.04
N ALA A 112 -3.47 0.46 -1.27
CA ALA A 112 -4.74 1.07 -0.87
C ALA A 112 -4.78 1.31 0.65
N LEU A 113 -4.38 0.31 1.43
CA LEU A 113 -4.30 0.41 2.89
C LEU A 113 -3.31 1.46 3.38
N TRP A 114 -2.15 1.56 2.72
CA TRP A 114 -1.16 2.58 3.05
C TRP A 114 -1.72 3.99 2.80
N ILE A 115 -2.45 4.18 1.70
CA ILE A 115 -3.06 5.46 1.33
C ILE A 115 -4.20 5.83 2.29
N GLU A 116 -5.05 4.88 2.67
CA GLU A 116 -6.09 5.07 3.71
C GLU A 116 -5.45 5.55 5.03
N ASP A 117 -4.37 4.91 5.46
CA ASP A 117 -3.66 5.29 6.70
C ASP A 117 -3.06 6.70 6.59
N ALA A 118 -2.48 7.06 5.44
CA ALA A 118 -1.94 8.38 5.19
C ALA A 118 -3.03 9.46 5.25
N LEU A 119 -4.19 9.22 4.63
CA LEU A 119 -5.33 10.13 4.64
C LEU A 119 -5.94 10.29 6.03
N ASP A 120 -6.09 9.20 6.78
CA ASP A 120 -6.58 9.24 8.17
C ASP A 120 -5.68 10.10 9.07
N ARG A 121 -4.39 10.21 8.73
CA ARG A 121 -3.41 11.06 9.43
C ARG A 121 -3.34 12.49 8.89
N GLY A 122 -4.11 12.81 7.85
CA GLY A 122 -4.00 14.09 7.13
C GLY A 122 -2.65 14.27 6.42
N ALA A 123 -1.93 13.18 6.13
CA ALA A 123 -0.69 13.22 5.37
C ALA A 123 -0.99 13.32 3.86
N ALA A 124 -0.14 14.02 3.13
CA ALA A 124 -0.24 14.09 1.68
C ALA A 124 0.16 12.74 1.05
N ILE A 125 -0.62 12.29 0.07
CA ILE A 125 -0.29 11.10 -0.71
C ILE A 125 0.85 11.45 -1.68
N PRO A 126 1.96 10.67 -1.71
CA PRO A 126 3.03 10.87 -2.69
C PRO A 126 2.53 10.70 -4.12
N ALA A 127 2.97 11.55 -5.05
CA ALA A 127 2.65 11.37 -6.46
C ALA A 127 3.42 10.15 -7.04
N PRO A 128 2.84 9.39 -7.99
CA PRO A 128 3.55 8.28 -8.61
C PRO A 128 4.78 8.72 -9.41
N SER A 129 5.89 8.01 -9.23
CA SER A 129 7.13 8.24 -9.96
C SER A 129 7.09 7.64 -11.37
N ARG A 130 7.95 8.16 -12.25
CA ARG A 130 8.18 7.58 -13.58
C ARG A 130 8.86 6.22 -13.46
N ILE A 131 8.36 5.23 -14.22
CA ILE A 131 8.94 3.87 -14.30
C ILE A 131 10.45 3.90 -14.59
N ASP A 132 10.91 4.78 -15.49
CA ASP A 132 12.33 4.91 -15.84
C ASP A 132 13.21 5.31 -14.64
N ALA A 133 12.70 6.21 -13.79
CA ALA A 133 13.43 6.70 -12.62
C ALA A 133 13.65 5.56 -11.63
N VAL A 134 12.60 4.76 -11.38
CA VAL A 134 12.66 3.65 -10.44
C VAL A 134 13.49 2.48 -10.99
N ARG A 135 13.37 2.16 -12.28
CA ARG A 135 14.14 1.08 -12.94
C ARG A 135 15.64 1.33 -12.92
N THR A 136 16.07 2.59 -13.02
CA THR A 136 17.50 2.93 -13.10
C THR A 136 18.18 2.95 -11.72
N ASP A 137 17.39 2.83 -10.65
CA ASP A 137 17.91 2.85 -9.29
C ASP A 137 18.68 1.56 -8.97
N PRO A 138 19.95 1.64 -8.54
CA PRO A 138 20.74 0.48 -8.14
C PRO A 138 20.12 -0.35 -7.02
N GLN A 139 19.26 0.22 -6.18
CA GLN A 139 18.61 -0.50 -5.07
C GLN A 139 17.68 -1.62 -5.56
N TRP A 140 17.16 -1.50 -6.79
CA TRP A 140 16.26 -2.47 -7.41
C TRP A 140 16.97 -3.31 -8.49
N ALA A 141 18.30 -3.37 -8.47
CA ALA A 141 19.06 -4.14 -9.45
C ALA A 141 18.65 -5.63 -9.43
N GLY A 142 18.22 -6.14 -10.58
CA GLY A 142 17.74 -7.52 -10.75
C GLY A 142 16.26 -7.74 -10.45
N TRP A 143 15.53 -6.71 -10.02
CA TRP A 143 14.09 -6.76 -9.83
C TRP A 143 13.36 -6.44 -11.14
N VAL A 144 12.16 -6.99 -11.29
CA VAL A 144 11.29 -6.73 -12.44
C VAL A 144 10.40 -5.54 -12.11
N VAL A 145 10.32 -4.58 -13.04
CA VAL A 145 9.43 -3.43 -12.88
C VAL A 145 8.02 -3.77 -13.36
N GLY A 146 7.03 -3.43 -12.55
CA GLY A 146 5.61 -3.50 -12.88
C GLY A 146 4.90 -2.19 -12.57
N VAL A 147 3.58 -2.17 -12.75
CA VAL A 147 2.72 -1.05 -12.38
C VAL A 147 1.50 -1.58 -11.65
N VAL A 148 1.09 -0.90 -10.58
CA VAL A 148 -0.18 -1.16 -9.89
C VAL A 148 -1.09 0.06 -9.97
N GLU A 149 -2.36 -0.21 -10.24
CA GLU A 149 -3.41 0.81 -10.34
C GLU A 149 -4.14 0.92 -9.01
N VAL A 150 -4.10 2.12 -8.44
CA VAL A 150 -4.85 2.48 -7.24
C VAL A 150 -5.87 3.53 -7.62
N ASP A 151 -7.14 3.23 -7.37
CA ASP A 151 -8.24 4.15 -7.62
C ASP A 151 -8.38 5.13 -6.42
N PRO A 152 -8.02 6.42 -6.57
CA PRO A 152 -8.23 7.45 -5.56
C PRO A 152 -9.69 7.65 -5.17
N ALA A 153 -10.66 7.30 -6.02
CA ALA A 153 -12.08 7.40 -5.67
C ALA A 153 -12.46 6.47 -4.50
N LEU A 154 -11.69 5.40 -4.27
CA LEU A 154 -11.86 4.53 -3.10
C LEU A 154 -11.58 5.22 -1.77
N PHE A 155 -10.89 6.37 -1.79
CA PHE A 155 -10.48 7.09 -0.59
C PHE A 155 -11.07 8.50 -0.49
N ASP A 156 -11.91 8.90 -1.45
CA ASP A 156 -12.62 10.15 -1.33
C ASP A 156 -13.69 10.05 -0.23
N SER A 157 -13.46 10.75 0.87
CA SER A 157 -14.40 10.86 1.99
C SER A 157 -15.44 11.95 1.78
N SER A 158 -15.39 12.66 0.65
CA SER A 158 -16.39 13.64 0.28
C SER A 158 -17.74 12.96 0.04
N ALA A 159 -18.80 13.54 0.62
CA ALA A 159 -20.13 13.00 0.48
C ALA A 159 -20.74 13.46 -0.85
N GLU A 160 -20.81 12.57 -1.84
CA GLU A 160 -21.54 12.83 -3.08
C GLU A 160 -23.05 12.56 -2.89
N ARG A 161 -23.87 13.58 -3.19
CA ARG A 161 -25.34 13.43 -3.16
C ARG A 161 -25.81 12.81 -4.47
N VAL A 162 -26.23 11.56 -4.42
CA VAL A 162 -26.75 10.83 -5.58
C VAL A 162 -28.29 10.80 -5.56
N ASN A 163 -28.92 11.11 -6.70
CA ASN A 163 -30.38 10.96 -6.86
C ASN A 163 -30.71 9.50 -7.23
N ILE A 164 -31.25 8.73 -6.29
CA ILE A 164 -31.62 7.33 -6.52
C ILE A 164 -33.12 7.08 -6.33
N THR A 165 -33.67 6.18 -7.13
CA THR A 165 -35.07 5.71 -6.99
C THR A 165 -35.06 4.35 -6.31
N LEU A 166 -35.64 4.27 -5.10
CA LEU A 166 -35.73 3.03 -4.32
C LEU A 166 -37.19 2.62 -4.06
N PRO A 167 -37.53 1.32 -4.06
CA PRO A 167 -38.86 0.84 -3.68
C PRO A 167 -39.22 1.25 -2.24
N ARG A 168 -40.48 1.63 -1.99
CA ARG A 168 -40.97 2.09 -0.67
C ARG A 168 -40.62 1.15 0.49
N LYS A 169 -40.57 -0.17 0.25
CA LYS A 169 -40.20 -1.17 1.27
C LYS A 169 -38.77 -1.02 1.80
N VAL A 170 -37.82 -0.56 0.98
CA VAL A 170 -36.42 -0.33 1.36
C VAL A 170 -36.29 0.94 2.20
N LEU A 171 -37.05 1.98 1.86
CA LEU A 171 -37.09 3.23 2.63
C LEU A 171 -37.81 3.07 3.99
N ALA A 172 -38.77 2.14 4.07
CA ALA A 172 -39.49 1.83 5.30
C ALA A 172 -38.63 1.05 6.31
N ALA A 173 -37.68 0.23 5.82
CA ALA A 173 -36.63 -0.34 6.65
C ALA A 173 -35.68 0.81 7.03
N ARG A 174 -35.87 1.39 8.22
CA ARG A 174 -35.07 2.53 8.70
C ARG A 174 -33.59 2.25 8.46
N VAL A 175 -32.96 3.04 7.58
CA VAL A 175 -31.51 3.07 7.44
C VAL A 175 -30.99 3.79 8.68
N THR A 176 -30.80 3.03 9.76
CA THR A 176 -30.09 3.54 10.93
C THR A 176 -28.61 3.56 10.56
N CYS A 177 -28.08 4.73 10.21
CA CYS A 177 -26.65 4.96 10.34
C CYS A 177 -26.32 4.85 11.83
N ARG A 178 -25.53 3.85 12.19
CA ARG A 178 -25.04 3.65 13.55
C ARG A 178 -23.60 4.12 13.63
#